data_AF-J1HLY8-F1
#
_entry.id   AF-J1HLY8-F1
#
_cell.length_a   1.000
_cell.length_b   1.000
_cell.length_c   1.000
_cell.angle_alpha   90.00
_cell.angle_beta   90.00
_cell.angle_gamma   90.00
#
_symmetry.space_group_name_H-M   'P 1'
#
loop_
_entity.id
_entity.type
_entity.pdbx_description
1 polymer ?
#
loop_
_entity_poly.entity_id
_entity_poly.type
_entity_poly.pdbx_seq_one_letter_code
_entity_poly.pdbx_strand_id
1 'polypeptide(L)'
;MRLKRNPTARYPETGEKRTVSDEKKRGGAFALAQRLGRSLMLPIATLPAAGLAMWHTARLSRRRTTGALMISVALTAFLTGITEPLEYAFAYEAFPLYAVHAILTGTSLALVNALGIKDGFAFSAGGIDYLINLGKSAELSGGYLAGPVLLAGIGLAYGVVYYLLFRFLIVLLGFKTPGRDEDESDLDTFEFAAAAAVAADRSKQKVVHSHRRA
;
A
#
# COMPACT_ATOMS: atom_id res chain seq x y z
N MET A 1 39.74 -46.84 49.64
CA MET A 1 38.80 -47.04 48.53
C MET A 1 39.15 -46.04 47.42
N ARG A 2 39.85 -46.47 46.36
CA ARG A 2 40.38 -45.60 45.28
C ARG A 2 39.35 -45.53 44.15
N LEU A 3 38.70 -44.39 43.94
CA LEU A 3 37.87 -44.14 42.76
C LEU A 3 38.77 -43.82 41.56
N LYS A 4 38.86 -44.76 40.61
CA LYS A 4 39.49 -44.55 39.30
C LYS A 4 38.72 -43.46 38.56
N ARG A 5 39.33 -42.28 38.37
CA ARG A 5 38.80 -41.23 37.47
C ARG A 5 39.12 -41.62 36.03
N ASN A 6 38.07 -41.80 35.23
CA ASN A 6 38.14 -42.00 33.79
C ASN A 6 38.41 -40.66 33.09
N PRO A 7 39.48 -40.49 32.27
CA PRO A 7 39.87 -39.19 31.72
C PRO A 7 39.23 -38.84 30.36
N THR A 8 38.08 -39.42 29.99
CA THR A 8 37.46 -39.18 28.67
C THR A 8 35.97 -38.83 28.74
N ALA A 9 35.61 -37.78 29.49
CA ALA A 9 34.33 -37.10 29.30
C ALA A 9 34.61 -35.72 28.69
N ARG A 10 34.74 -35.68 27.36
CA ARG A 10 34.71 -34.43 26.58
C ARG A 10 33.26 -33.94 26.56
N TYR A 11 33.02 -32.77 27.11
CA TYR A 11 31.85 -31.97 26.73
C TYR A 11 32.07 -31.47 25.29
N PRO A 12 31.04 -31.47 24.41
CA PRO A 12 31.18 -30.85 23.11
C PRO A 12 31.21 -29.33 23.27
N GLU A 13 32.37 -28.72 23.04
CA GLU A 13 32.46 -27.27 22.83
C GLU A 13 31.99 -26.93 21.40
N THR A 14 30.69 -26.73 21.23
CA THR A 14 30.15 -26.10 20.01
C THR A 14 30.12 -24.59 20.17
N GLY A 15 31.32 -23.99 20.20
CA GLY A 15 31.53 -22.58 19.92
C GLY A 15 31.63 -22.38 18.42
N GLU A 16 30.49 -22.37 17.72
CA GLU A 16 30.44 -21.97 16.31
C GLU A 16 30.77 -20.48 16.23
N LYS A 17 32.04 -20.16 15.96
CA LYS A 17 32.51 -18.80 15.69
C LYS A 17 31.81 -18.30 14.43
N ARG A 18 30.72 -17.57 14.60
CA ARG A 18 30.13 -16.77 13.51
C ARG A 18 31.23 -15.87 12.98
N THR A 19 31.60 -16.08 11.72
CA THR A 19 32.69 -15.32 11.10
C THR A 19 32.21 -13.88 10.89
N VAL A 20 33.13 -12.91 11.01
CA VAL A 20 32.87 -11.48 10.75
C VAL A 20 32.26 -11.24 9.35
N SER A 21 32.43 -12.18 8.43
CA SER A 21 31.86 -12.14 7.08
C SER A 21 30.33 -12.34 7.06
N ASP A 22 29.77 -13.17 7.94
CA ASP A 22 28.33 -13.44 8.01
C ASP A 22 27.56 -12.29 8.66
N GLU A 23 28.17 -11.63 9.64
CA GLU A 23 27.59 -10.46 10.30
C GLU A 23 27.53 -9.25 9.35
N LYS A 24 28.59 -9.06 8.54
CA LYS A 24 28.65 -8.00 7.51
C LYS A 24 27.68 -8.25 6.35
N LYS A 25 27.48 -9.51 5.94
CA LYS A 25 26.45 -9.90 4.95
C LYS A 25 25.03 -9.71 5.47
N ARG A 26 24.75 -10.09 6.73
CA ARG A 26 23.45 -9.84 7.38
C ARG A 26 23.19 -8.35 7.56
N GLY A 27 24.19 -7.57 7.96
CA GLY A 27 24.08 -6.11 8.06
C GLY A 27 23.84 -5.44 6.71
N GLY A 28 24.52 -5.90 5.65
CA GLY A 28 24.30 -5.40 4.28
C GLY A 28 22.93 -5.75 3.72
N ALA A 29 22.47 -7.00 3.89
CA ALA A 29 21.16 -7.44 3.43
C ALA A 29 20.02 -6.80 4.23
N PHE A 30 20.19 -6.65 5.55
CA PHE A 30 19.24 -5.97 6.42
C PHE A 30 19.22 -4.45 6.18
N ALA A 31 20.38 -3.83 5.94
CA ALA A 31 20.46 -2.43 5.53
C ALA A 31 19.85 -2.20 4.14
N LEU A 32 20.03 -3.13 3.19
CA LEU A 32 19.40 -3.08 1.87
C LEU A 32 17.88 -3.27 1.98
N ALA A 33 17.41 -4.16 2.86
CA ALA A 33 15.99 -4.32 3.19
C ALA A 33 15.41 -3.07 3.88
N GLN A 34 16.17 -2.43 4.78
CA GLN A 34 15.79 -1.15 5.40
C GLN A 34 15.82 0.03 4.42
N ARG A 35 16.60 -0.03 3.34
CA ARG A 35 16.59 0.96 2.25
C ARG A 35 15.38 0.78 1.34
N LEU A 36 14.98 -0.47 1.08
CA LEU A 36 13.76 -0.79 0.32
C LEU A 36 12.46 -0.43 1.08
N GLY A 37 12.46 -0.51 2.41
CA GLY A 37 11.28 -0.21 3.23
C GLY A 37 10.99 1.28 3.51
N ARG A 38 11.83 2.21 3.02
CA ARG A 38 11.76 3.66 3.34
C ARG A 38 11.18 4.54 2.22
N SER A 39 10.64 3.92 1.17
CA SER A 39 10.15 4.62 -0.02
C SER A 39 8.83 4.02 -0.54
N LEU A 40 8.03 3.42 0.34
CA LEU A 40 6.69 2.95 0.01
C LEU A 40 5.77 4.15 -0.18
N MET A 41 5.62 4.63 -1.42
CA MET A 41 4.63 5.66 -1.72
C MET A 41 3.92 5.39 -3.04
N LEU A 42 2.60 5.20 -2.96
CA LEU A 42 1.67 5.05 -4.08
C LEU A 42 0.18 5.31 -3.80
N PRO A 43 -0.38 5.12 -2.59
CA PRO A 43 -1.84 5.20 -2.41
C PRO A 43 -2.45 6.56 -2.76
N ILE A 44 -1.63 7.62 -2.71
CA ILE A 44 -2.08 9.02 -2.70
C ILE A 44 -2.49 9.52 -4.09
N ALA A 45 -2.04 8.92 -5.19
CA ALA A 45 -2.35 9.48 -6.52
C ALA A 45 -2.98 8.48 -7.49
N THR A 46 -2.69 7.19 -7.35
CA THR A 46 -3.13 6.16 -8.30
C THR A 46 -4.57 5.72 -8.08
N LEU A 47 -5.04 5.73 -6.83
CA LEU A 47 -6.37 5.23 -6.47
C LEU A 47 -7.49 6.23 -6.76
N PRO A 48 -7.33 7.54 -6.51
CA PRO A 48 -8.30 8.53 -7.01
C PRO A 48 -8.45 8.48 -8.54
N ALA A 49 -7.35 8.23 -9.25
CA ALA A 49 -7.37 8.01 -10.70
C ALA A 49 -8.16 6.76 -11.10
N ALA A 50 -8.03 5.66 -10.35
CA ALA A 50 -8.83 4.44 -10.56
C ALA A 50 -10.33 4.68 -10.33
N GLY A 51 -10.69 5.33 -9.22
CA GLY A 51 -12.07 5.71 -8.90
C GLY A 51 -12.70 6.61 -9.97
N LEU A 52 -11.94 7.59 -10.46
CA LEU A 52 -12.37 8.48 -11.54
C LEU A 52 -12.54 7.75 -12.87
N ALA A 53 -11.64 6.82 -13.21
CA ALA A 53 -11.76 6.00 -14.41
C ALA A 53 -13.05 5.17 -14.37
N MET A 54 -13.31 4.48 -13.25
CA MET A 54 -14.53 3.68 -13.06
C MET A 54 -15.81 4.53 -13.13
N TRP A 55 -15.83 5.69 -12.46
CA TRP A 55 -16.93 6.65 -12.56
C TRP A 55 -17.18 7.08 -14.01
N HIS A 56 -16.12 7.41 -14.75
CA HIS A 56 -16.26 7.85 -16.13
C HIS A 56 -16.75 6.76 -17.08
N THR A 57 -16.42 5.50 -16.80
CA THR A 57 -16.84 4.34 -17.60
C THR A 57 -18.18 3.74 -17.16
N ALA A 58 -18.77 4.19 -16.05
CA ALA A 58 -20.07 3.73 -15.59
C ALA A 58 -21.20 4.11 -16.56
N ARG A 59 -22.26 3.28 -16.59
CA ARG A 59 -23.47 3.53 -17.40
C ARG A 59 -24.16 4.81 -16.95
N LEU A 60 -24.76 5.53 -17.90
CA LEU A 60 -25.34 6.85 -17.64
C LEU A 60 -26.43 6.82 -16.54
N SER A 61 -27.21 5.75 -16.48
CA SER A 61 -28.24 5.51 -15.45
C SER A 61 -27.66 5.34 -14.04
N ARG A 62 -26.45 4.79 -13.89
CA ARG A 62 -25.82 4.49 -12.59
C ARG A 62 -24.69 5.46 -12.23
N ARG A 63 -24.30 6.34 -13.15
CA ARG A 63 -23.12 7.22 -13.04
C ARG A 63 -23.14 8.11 -11.79
N ARG A 64 -24.32 8.53 -11.32
CA ARG A 64 -24.45 9.36 -10.11
C ARG A 64 -24.12 8.54 -8.84
N THR A 65 -24.73 7.36 -8.71
CA THR A 65 -24.53 6.46 -7.56
C THR A 65 -23.10 5.94 -7.54
N THR A 66 -22.61 5.40 -8.66
CA THR A 66 -21.23 4.93 -8.79
C THR A 66 -20.24 6.07 -8.55
N GLY A 67 -20.49 7.27 -9.07
CA GLY A 67 -19.62 8.42 -8.84
C GLY A 67 -19.50 8.79 -7.36
N ALA A 68 -20.63 8.90 -6.66
CA ALA A 68 -20.64 9.22 -5.22
C ALA A 68 -19.85 8.18 -4.40
N LEU A 69 -20.07 6.90 -4.71
CA LEU A 69 -19.39 5.79 -4.05
C LEU A 69 -17.88 5.80 -4.32
N MET A 70 -17.48 5.86 -5.61
CA MET A 70 -16.08 5.86 -6.01
C MET A 70 -15.31 7.07 -5.47
N ILE A 71 -15.92 8.25 -5.42
CA ILE A 71 -15.31 9.44 -4.81
C ILE A 71 -15.09 9.22 -3.32
N SER A 72 -16.06 8.66 -2.60
CA SER A 72 -15.97 8.42 -1.16
C SER A 72 -14.82 7.48 -0.80
N VAL A 73 -14.76 6.31 -1.46
CA VAL A 73 -13.68 5.34 -1.21
C VAL A 73 -12.33 5.84 -1.71
N ALA A 74 -12.28 6.55 -2.84
CA ALA A 74 -11.05 7.15 -3.36
C ALA A 74 -10.51 8.24 -2.44
N LEU A 75 -11.38 9.09 -1.89
CA LEU A 75 -10.98 10.14 -0.96
C LEU A 75 -10.48 9.54 0.35
N THR A 76 -11.15 8.48 0.83
CA THR A 76 -10.70 7.75 2.02
C THR A 76 -9.31 7.16 1.79
N ALA A 77 -9.12 6.44 0.68
CA ALA A 77 -7.82 5.88 0.31
C ALA A 77 -6.74 6.95 0.12
N PHE A 78 -7.10 8.10 -0.47
CA PHE A 78 -6.21 9.25 -0.59
C PHE A 78 -5.75 9.75 0.78
N LEU A 79 -6.68 10.01 1.70
CA LEU A 79 -6.38 10.66 2.97
C LEU A 79 -5.64 9.72 3.93
N THR A 80 -6.16 8.51 4.08
CA THR A 80 -5.70 7.55 5.10
C THR A 80 -4.67 6.57 4.57
N GLY A 81 -4.63 6.37 3.25
CA GLY A 81 -3.82 5.33 2.61
C GLY A 81 -4.46 3.95 2.65
N ILE A 82 -5.69 3.78 3.16
CA ILE A 82 -6.39 2.49 3.14
C ILE A 82 -6.96 2.23 1.75
N THR A 83 -6.36 1.28 1.03
CA THR A 83 -6.63 1.06 -0.40
C THR A 83 -7.61 -0.08 -0.67
N GLU A 84 -7.75 -1.02 0.28
CA GLU A 84 -8.52 -2.25 0.15
C GLU A 84 -9.95 -2.03 -0.39
N PRO A 85 -10.76 -1.07 0.11
CA PRO A 85 -12.13 -0.91 -0.36
C PRO A 85 -12.20 -0.55 -1.85
N LEU A 86 -11.24 0.21 -2.36
CA LEU A 86 -11.21 0.56 -3.78
C LEU A 86 -10.63 -0.58 -4.62
N GLU A 87 -9.63 -1.29 -4.11
CA GLU A 87 -9.02 -2.43 -4.79
C GLU A 87 -10.00 -3.59 -4.98
N TYR A 88 -10.83 -3.88 -3.98
CA TYR A 88 -11.87 -4.90 -4.08
C TYR A 88 -12.89 -4.60 -5.17
N ALA A 89 -13.10 -3.33 -5.52
CA ALA A 89 -14.02 -2.93 -6.58
C ALA A 89 -13.59 -3.45 -7.97
N PHE A 90 -12.32 -3.79 -8.18
CA PHE A 90 -11.84 -4.31 -9.47
C PHE A 90 -11.02 -5.61 -9.35
N ALA A 91 -10.58 -6.00 -8.16
CA ALA A 91 -9.81 -7.23 -7.96
C ALA A 91 -10.60 -8.50 -8.34
N TYR A 92 -11.91 -8.52 -8.06
CA TYR A 92 -12.77 -9.67 -8.34
C TYR A 92 -13.35 -9.68 -9.77
N GLU A 93 -13.75 -8.52 -10.27
CA GLU A 93 -14.39 -8.39 -11.60
C GLU A 93 -13.40 -8.23 -12.76
N ALA A 94 -12.21 -7.68 -12.47
CA ALA A 94 -11.24 -7.29 -13.48
C ALA A 94 -9.82 -7.56 -12.99
N PHE A 95 -9.55 -8.83 -12.63
CA PHE A 95 -8.22 -9.28 -12.18
C PHE A 95 -7.04 -8.78 -13.04
N PRO A 96 -7.13 -8.67 -14.39
CA PRO A 96 -6.07 -8.06 -15.17
C PRO A 96 -5.74 -6.60 -14.80
N LEU A 97 -6.74 -5.80 -14.40
CA LEU A 97 -6.50 -4.45 -13.88
C LEU A 97 -5.73 -4.50 -12.55
N TYR A 98 -5.98 -5.49 -11.71
CA TYR A 98 -5.22 -5.71 -10.48
C TYR A 98 -3.76 -6.11 -10.75
N ALA A 99 -3.50 -6.92 -11.78
CA ALA A 99 -2.13 -7.20 -12.21
C ALA A 99 -1.40 -5.94 -12.70
N VAL A 100 -2.08 -5.10 -13.50
CA VAL A 100 -1.54 -3.80 -13.94
C VAL A 100 -1.28 -2.88 -12.74
N HIS A 101 -2.20 -2.85 -11.77
CA HIS A 101 -2.00 -2.14 -10.51
C HIS A 101 -0.72 -2.59 -9.82
N ALA A 102 -0.53 -3.89 -9.61
CA ALA A 102 0.65 -4.44 -8.94
C ALA A 102 1.96 -4.08 -9.66
N ILE A 103 1.98 -4.09 -10.99
CA ILE A 103 3.16 -3.71 -11.79
C ILE A 103 3.45 -2.21 -11.68
N LEU A 104 2.44 -1.35 -11.84
CA LEU A 104 2.60 0.09 -11.68
C LEU A 104 3.07 0.42 -10.26
N THR A 105 2.56 -0.30 -9.28
CA THR A 105 2.96 -0.19 -7.88
C THR A 105 4.43 -0.61 -7.69
N GLY A 106 4.83 -1.77 -8.20
CA GLY A 106 6.22 -2.21 -8.09
C GLY A 106 7.21 -1.27 -8.79
N THR A 107 6.85 -0.75 -9.97
CA THR A 107 7.73 0.12 -10.76
C THR A 107 7.92 1.50 -10.15
N SER A 108 6.87 2.10 -9.56
CA SER A 108 7.04 3.41 -8.92
C SER A 108 7.90 3.30 -7.66
N LEU A 109 7.76 2.22 -6.89
CA LEU A 109 8.60 1.94 -5.74
C LEU A 109 10.07 1.81 -6.16
N ALA A 110 10.33 1.06 -7.22
CA ALA A 110 11.67 0.92 -7.79
C ALA A 110 12.22 2.27 -8.25
N LEU A 111 11.41 3.11 -8.91
CA LEU A 111 11.80 4.43 -9.39
C LEU A 111 12.15 5.38 -8.23
N VAL A 112 11.27 5.53 -7.24
CA VAL A 112 11.46 6.44 -6.10
C VAL A 112 12.69 6.04 -5.29
N ASN A 113 12.88 4.72 -5.08
CA ASN A 113 14.06 4.19 -4.42
C ASN A 113 15.34 4.43 -5.24
N ALA A 114 15.30 4.28 -6.57
CA ALA A 114 16.43 4.56 -7.45
C ALA A 114 16.82 6.05 -7.45
N LEU A 115 15.84 6.94 -7.35
CA LEU A 115 16.05 8.39 -7.20
C LEU A 115 16.50 8.80 -5.79
N GLY A 116 16.54 7.86 -4.84
CA GLY A 116 17.00 8.11 -3.48
C GLY A 116 16.04 8.95 -2.63
N ILE A 117 14.80 9.11 -3.09
CA ILE A 117 13.74 9.86 -2.41
C ILE A 117 13.25 9.03 -1.22
N LYS A 118 13.28 9.62 -0.03
CA LYS A 118 12.91 8.95 1.21
C LYS A 118 11.74 9.68 1.83
N ASP A 119 10.67 8.96 2.07
CA ASP A 119 9.51 9.48 2.77
C ASP A 119 8.99 8.47 3.78
N GLY A 120 8.55 8.98 4.93
CA GLY A 120 8.02 8.17 6.00
C GLY A 120 6.53 7.92 5.81
N PHE A 121 6.04 6.85 6.39
CA PHE A 121 4.61 6.67 6.63
C PHE A 121 4.40 6.27 8.09
N ALA A 122 3.31 6.75 8.68
CA ALA A 122 2.94 6.45 10.06
C ALA A 122 1.94 5.31 10.12
N PHE A 123 1.05 5.21 9.12
CA PHE A 123 0.03 4.18 9.07
C PHE A 123 0.00 3.46 7.71
N SER A 124 -0.44 4.15 6.64
CA SER A 124 -0.70 3.51 5.34
C SER A 124 -0.25 4.35 4.15
N ALA A 125 0.69 5.28 4.37
CA ALA A 125 1.23 6.15 3.33
C ALA A 125 0.15 6.96 2.60
N GLY A 126 -0.84 7.46 3.36
CA GLY A 126 -1.88 8.36 2.86
C GLY A 126 -1.40 9.82 2.76
N GLY A 127 -2.26 10.69 2.24
CA GLY A 127 -2.02 12.13 2.09
C GLY A 127 -1.74 12.83 3.42
N ILE A 128 -2.32 12.35 4.51
CA ILE A 128 -2.04 12.86 5.86
C ILE A 128 -0.61 12.51 6.27
N ASP A 129 -0.18 11.26 6.05
CA ASP A 129 1.18 10.82 6.36
C ASP A 129 2.20 11.62 5.56
N TYR A 130 1.93 11.84 4.26
CA TYR A 130 2.77 12.67 3.40
C TYR A 130 2.89 14.11 3.91
N LEU A 131 1.75 14.74 4.28
CA LEU A 131 1.73 16.13 4.75
C LEU A 131 2.53 16.32 6.05
N ILE A 132 2.41 15.38 6.99
CA ILE A 132 3.11 15.44 8.28
C ILE A 132 4.61 15.15 8.10
N ASN A 133 4.99 14.30 7.13
CA ASN A 133 6.39 13.93 6.90
C ASN A 133 7.17 14.86 5.96
N LEU A 134 6.55 15.91 5.39
CA LEU A 134 7.18 16.84 4.44
C LEU A 134 8.57 17.33 4.87
N GLY A 135 8.71 17.76 6.13
CA GLY A 135 9.98 18.26 6.66
C GLY A 135 11.06 17.18 6.72
N LYS A 136 10.69 15.97 7.17
CA LYS A 136 11.62 14.85 7.29
C LYS A 136 12.00 14.28 5.92
N SER A 137 11.05 14.22 5.00
CA SER A 137 11.27 13.84 3.60
C SER A 137 12.27 14.78 2.92
N ALA A 138 12.12 16.10 3.13
CA ALA A 138 13.06 17.09 2.60
C ALA A 138 14.47 16.91 3.18
N GLU A 139 14.62 16.72 4.49
CA GLU A 139 15.91 16.50 5.14
C GLU A 139 16.62 15.24 4.60
N LEU A 140 15.89 14.13 4.47
CA LEU A 140 16.42 12.83 4.07
C LEU A 140 16.71 12.68 2.57
N SER A 141 16.07 13.53 1.75
CA SER A 141 16.13 13.49 0.29
C SER A 141 16.97 14.61 -0.34
N GLY A 142 17.61 15.46 0.48
CA GLY A 142 18.49 16.52 -0.01
C GLY A 142 17.76 17.82 -0.40
N GLY A 143 16.56 18.06 0.12
CA GLY A 143 15.79 19.30 -0.02
C GLY A 143 14.32 19.06 -0.37
N TYR A 144 13.51 20.13 -0.26
CA TYR A 144 12.08 20.07 -0.58
C TYR A 144 11.81 19.68 -2.04
N LEU A 145 12.62 20.20 -2.98
CA LEU A 145 12.49 19.89 -4.40
C LEU A 145 12.88 18.45 -4.72
N ALA A 146 14.00 17.97 -4.17
CA ALA A 146 14.50 16.62 -4.43
C ALA A 146 13.74 15.52 -3.68
N GLY A 147 13.05 15.87 -2.59
CA GLY A 147 12.23 14.93 -1.81
C GLY A 147 10.74 15.06 -2.11
N PRO A 148 9.97 15.71 -1.23
CA PRO A 148 8.51 15.65 -1.25
C PRO A 148 7.90 16.22 -2.54
N VAL A 149 8.44 17.32 -3.08
CA VAL A 149 7.86 17.92 -4.29
C VAL A 149 8.02 17.02 -5.52
N LEU A 150 9.24 16.48 -5.74
CA LEU A 150 9.47 15.53 -6.82
C LEU A 150 8.63 14.27 -6.63
N LEU A 151 8.50 13.80 -5.39
CA LEU A 151 7.68 12.66 -5.03
C LEU A 151 6.20 12.86 -5.39
N ALA A 152 5.62 14.02 -5.05
CA ALA A 152 4.26 14.39 -5.45
C ALA A 152 4.11 14.48 -6.98
N GLY A 153 5.13 15.01 -7.67
CA GLY A 153 5.16 15.06 -9.14
C GLY A 153 5.16 13.67 -9.78
N ILE A 154 5.98 12.75 -9.28
CA ILE A 154 6.00 11.34 -9.71
C ILE A 154 4.64 10.68 -9.43
N GLY A 155 4.09 10.90 -8.24
CA GLY A 155 2.76 10.41 -7.87
C GLY A 155 1.69 10.86 -8.85
N LEU A 156 1.65 12.16 -9.19
CA LEU A 156 0.71 12.71 -10.16
C LEU A 156 0.91 12.12 -11.56
N ALA A 157 2.16 11.98 -12.02
CA ALA A 157 2.47 11.37 -13.31
C ALA A 157 1.97 9.92 -13.38
N TYR A 158 2.23 9.13 -12.33
CA TYR A 158 1.69 7.78 -12.20
C TYR A 158 0.17 7.79 -12.15
N GLY A 159 -0.46 8.73 -11.44
CA GLY A 159 -1.93 8.88 -11.41
C GLY A 159 -2.53 9.10 -12.80
N VAL A 160 -1.90 9.95 -13.63
CA VAL A 160 -2.34 10.16 -15.03
C VAL A 160 -2.20 8.89 -15.86
N VAL A 161 -1.03 8.23 -15.79
CA VAL A 161 -0.78 6.96 -16.49
C VAL A 161 -1.80 5.91 -16.06
N TYR A 162 -2.08 5.84 -14.77
CA TYR A 162 -3.02 4.92 -14.16
C TYR A 162 -4.45 5.15 -14.68
N TYR A 163 -4.93 6.40 -14.67
CA TYR A 163 -6.25 6.75 -15.19
C TYR A 163 -6.40 6.36 -16.67
N LEU A 164 -5.41 6.69 -17.50
CA LEU A 164 -5.45 6.41 -18.93
C LEU A 164 -5.44 4.90 -19.21
N LEU A 165 -4.54 4.15 -18.56
CA LEU A 165 -4.47 2.70 -18.69
C LEU A 165 -5.74 2.01 -18.20
N PHE A 166 -6.24 2.38 -17.02
CA PHE A 166 -7.45 1.78 -16.46
C PHE A 166 -8.63 2.05 -17.36
N ARG A 167 -8.86 3.31 -17.75
CA ARG A 167 -9.96 3.66 -18.64
C ARG A 167 -9.85 2.95 -19.99
N PHE A 168 -8.65 2.88 -20.56
CA PHE A 168 -8.41 2.19 -21.82
C PHE A 168 -8.73 0.70 -21.71
N LEU A 169 -8.21 0.01 -20.69
CA LEU A 169 -8.44 -1.43 -20.48
C LEU A 169 -9.90 -1.74 -20.17
N ILE A 170 -10.58 -0.92 -19.35
CA ILE A 170 -12.00 -1.10 -19.04
C ILE A 170 -12.87 -1.03 -20.30
N VAL A 171 -12.60 -0.06 -21.18
CA VAL A 171 -13.37 0.12 -22.42
C VAL A 171 -12.99 -0.93 -23.47
N LEU A 172 -11.69 -1.21 -23.62
CA LEU A 172 -11.17 -2.13 -24.65
C LEU A 172 -11.58 -3.59 -24.37
N LEU A 173 -11.45 -4.02 -23.11
CA LEU A 173 -11.70 -5.41 -22.71
C LEU A 173 -13.12 -5.62 -22.17
N GLY A 174 -13.91 -4.55 -22.07
CA GLY A 174 -15.30 -4.60 -21.64
C GLY A 174 -15.47 -5.02 -20.17
N PHE A 175 -14.53 -4.65 -19.30
CA PHE A 175 -14.56 -5.07 -17.90
C PHE A 175 -15.81 -4.56 -17.17
N LYS A 176 -16.29 -5.42 -16.27
CA LYS A 176 -17.46 -5.27 -15.39
C LYS A 176 -17.10 -4.51 -14.11
N THR A 177 -16.57 -3.30 -14.27
CA THR A 177 -16.27 -2.45 -13.12
C THR A 177 -17.56 -1.87 -12.53
N PRO A 178 -17.59 -1.51 -11.23
CA PRO A 178 -18.78 -0.96 -10.58
C PRO A 178 -19.52 0.06 -11.43
N GLY A 179 -20.82 -0.15 -11.65
CA GLY A 179 -21.67 0.70 -12.50
C GLY A 179 -21.67 0.33 -14.00
N ARG A 180 -20.98 -0.72 -14.43
CA ARG A 180 -21.04 -1.27 -15.80
C ARG A 180 -21.86 -2.55 -15.93
N ASP A 181 -22.18 -3.20 -14.82
CA ASP A 181 -22.97 -4.44 -14.79
C ASP A 181 -24.45 -4.25 -15.11
N GLU A 182 -25.07 -5.32 -15.57
CA GLU A 182 -26.51 -5.42 -15.85
C GLU A 182 -27.30 -5.69 -14.57
N ASP A 183 -26.72 -6.47 -13.66
CA ASP A 183 -27.36 -6.85 -12.41
C ASP A 183 -27.23 -5.73 -11.37
N GLU A 184 -28.29 -5.49 -10.60
CA GLU A 184 -28.39 -4.40 -9.61
C GLU A 184 -27.59 -4.70 -8.32
N SER A 185 -27.22 -5.97 -8.09
CA SER A 185 -26.68 -6.53 -6.85
C SER A 185 -25.29 -6.05 -6.42
N ASP A 186 -24.44 -5.65 -7.36
CA ASP A 186 -23.00 -5.49 -7.07
C ASP A 186 -22.68 -4.14 -6.42
N LEU A 187 -23.50 -3.12 -6.70
CA LEU A 187 -23.43 -1.83 -6.01
C LEU A 187 -23.89 -1.95 -4.57
N ASP A 188 -24.95 -2.71 -4.30
CA ASP A 188 -25.45 -2.96 -2.94
C ASP A 188 -24.43 -3.76 -2.11
N THR A 189 -23.80 -4.76 -2.75
CA THR A 189 -22.75 -5.58 -2.14
C THR A 189 -21.51 -4.74 -1.83
N PHE A 190 -21.10 -3.88 -2.76
CA PHE A 190 -19.97 -2.97 -2.54
C PHE A 190 -20.29 -1.90 -1.47
N GLU A 191 -21.50 -1.33 -1.47
CA GLU A 191 -21.94 -0.37 -0.47
C GLU A 191 -21.94 -1.01 0.93
N PHE A 192 -22.42 -2.24 1.04
CA PHE A 192 -22.35 -3.02 2.28
C PHE A 192 -20.90 -3.30 2.69
N ALA A 193 -20.03 -3.71 1.77
CA ALA A 193 -18.62 -3.98 2.06
C ALA A 193 -17.87 -2.72 2.51
N ALA A 194 -18.09 -1.59 1.82
CA ALA A 194 -17.52 -0.30 2.19
C ALA A 194 -18.02 0.19 3.56
N ALA A 195 -19.32 0.04 3.84
CA ALA A 195 -19.90 0.37 5.14
C ALA A 195 -19.39 -0.55 6.26
N ALA A 196 -19.24 -1.84 5.99
CA ALA A 196 -18.72 -2.84 6.93
C ALA A 196 -17.25 -2.58 7.27
N ALA A 197 -16.41 -2.20 6.30
CA ALA A 197 -15.02 -1.82 6.54
C ALA A 197 -14.92 -0.62 7.51
N VAL A 198 -15.77 0.40 7.32
CA VAL A 198 -15.84 1.58 8.22
C VAL A 198 -16.36 1.20 9.61
N ALA A 199 -17.32 0.27 9.71
CA ALA A 199 -17.88 -0.18 10.98
C ALA A 199 -16.91 -1.09 11.76
N ALA A 200 -16.13 -1.93 11.08
CA ALA A 200 -15.14 -2.82 11.69
C ALA A 200 -13.97 -2.06 12.32
N ASP A 201 -13.60 -0.91 11.77
CA ASP A 201 -12.60 -0.02 12.37
C ASP A 201 -13.12 0.62 13.68
N ARG A 202 -14.39 1.07 13.69
CA ARG A 202 -15.05 1.62 14.89
C ARG A 202 -15.21 0.61 16.03
N SER A 203 -15.43 -0.68 15.72
CA SER A 203 -15.61 -1.71 16.75
C SER A 203 -14.29 -2.04 17.45
N LYS A 204 -13.18 -2.13 16.71
CA LYS A 204 -11.82 -2.32 17.28
C LYS A 204 -11.43 -1.17 18.22
N GLN A 205 -11.80 0.06 17.88
CA GLN A 205 -11.48 1.23 18.70
C GLN A 205 -12.27 1.28 20.02
N LYS A 206 -13.53 0.82 20.04
CA LYS A 206 -14.35 0.74 21.26
C LYS A 206 -13.87 -0.33 22.24
N VAL A 207 -13.43 -1.48 21.74
CA VAL A 207 -12.91 -2.59 22.59
C VAL A 207 -11.59 -2.18 23.26
N VAL A 208 -10.71 -1.46 22.56
CA VAL A 208 -9.47 -0.92 23.14
C VAL A 208 -9.76 0.11 24.25
N HIS A 209 -10.85 0.86 24.12
CA HIS A 209 -11.23 1.87 25.11
C HIS A 209 -11.97 1.29 26.33
N SER A 210 -12.65 0.14 26.20
CA SER A 210 -13.27 -0.54 27.34
C SER A 210 -12.25 -1.28 28.22
N HIS A 211 -11.16 -1.79 27.65
CA HIS A 211 -10.06 -2.43 28.41
C HIS A 211 -9.11 -1.46 29.11
N ARG A 212 -9.10 -0.17 28.75
CA ARG A 212 -8.32 0.87 29.46
C ARG A 212 -9.04 1.49 30.65
N ARG A 213 -10.30 1.12 30.89
CA ARG A 213 -11.16 1.64 31.98
C ARG A 213 -11.49 0.58 33.04
N ALA A 214 -10.89 -0.61 32.96
CA ALA A 214 -10.92 -1.66 33.97
C ALA A 214 -9.52 -1.77 34.62
#